data_AF-A0AAV4BI13-F1
#
_entry.id   AF-A0AAV4BI13-F1
#
_cell.length_a   1.000
_cell.length_b   1.000
_cell.length_c   1.000
_cell.angle_alpha   90.00
_cell.angle_beta   90.00
_cell.angle_gamma   90.00
#
_symmetry.space_group_name_H-M   'P 1'
#
loop_
_entity.id
_entity.type
_entity.pdbx_description
1 polymer ?
#
loop_
_entity_poly.entity_id
_entity_poly.type
_entity_poly.pdbx_seq_one_letter_code
_entity_poly.pdbx_strand_id
1 'polypeptide(L)'
;MSELDLYAKYLNLGVKLGRSGEDLATWVEDKDEALSIFLSLSPAEGSDYQAVKRVLLQRFGYNRNGFRSKFLSVKPQEAEDFGTFINRTRRYFDRWVELSGVSTLEGLSYLVCSEIALQACDEDFVAYVKDRSPSDMVALKTVAPAYMDARPIKSFRKKQSISFAAQIGALSFYSACC
;
A
#
# COMPACT_ATOMS: atom_id res chain seq x y z
N MET A 1 -22.19 10.10 26.01
CA MET A 1 -22.44 9.74 24.60
C MET A 1 -22.41 8.23 24.54
N SER A 2 -23.54 7.57 24.25
CA SER A 2 -23.66 6.12 24.39
C SER A 2 -22.93 5.40 23.24
N GLU A 3 -22.51 4.16 23.47
CA GLU A 3 -21.85 3.31 22.47
C GLU A 3 -22.70 3.15 21.18
N LEU A 4 -24.03 3.20 21.34
CA LEU A 4 -25.03 3.17 20.27
C LEU A 4 -25.03 4.47 19.43
N ASP A 5 -24.81 5.63 20.04
CA ASP A 5 -24.72 6.91 19.32
C ASP A 5 -23.47 6.97 18.43
N LEU A 6 -22.37 6.39 18.92
CA LEU A 6 -21.12 6.29 18.17
C LEU A 6 -21.25 5.32 16.99
N TYR A 7 -21.94 4.20 17.20
CA TYR A 7 -22.25 3.22 16.16
C TYR A 7 -23.16 3.81 15.06
N ALA A 8 -24.17 4.59 15.46
CA ALA A 8 -25.04 5.31 14.52
C ALA A 8 -24.27 6.37 13.72
N LYS A 9 -23.29 7.05 14.32
CA LYS A 9 -22.39 7.98 13.61
C LYS A 9 -21.50 7.26 12.59
N TYR A 10 -20.99 6.08 12.95
CA TYR A 10 -20.11 5.25 12.12
C TYR A 10 -20.85 4.66 10.90
N LEU A 11 -22.05 4.10 11.10
CA LEU A 11 -22.87 3.60 10.00
C LEU A 11 -23.29 4.72 9.03
N ASN A 12 -23.65 5.90 9.56
CA ASN A 12 -23.93 7.08 8.74
C ASN A 12 -22.69 7.57 7.97
N LEU A 13 -21.49 7.35 8.49
CA LEU A 13 -20.20 7.66 7.84
C LEU A 13 -20.02 6.83 6.55
N GLY A 14 -20.36 5.54 6.64
CA GLY A 14 -20.30 4.58 5.55
C GLY A 14 -21.27 4.89 4.41
N VAL A 15 -22.51 5.20 4.75
CA VAL A 15 -23.55 5.58 3.77
C VAL A 15 -23.20 6.92 3.09
N LYS A 16 -22.71 7.91 3.85
CA LYS A 16 -22.26 9.21 3.31
C LYS A 16 -20.97 9.13 2.47
N LEU A 17 -20.27 8.01 2.52
CA LEU A 17 -19.08 7.74 1.73
C LEU A 17 -19.40 7.21 0.31
N GLY A 18 -20.67 7.02 -0.03
CA GLY A 18 -21.11 6.60 -1.36
C GLY A 18 -20.79 5.13 -1.67
N ARG A 19 -20.55 4.32 -0.65
CA ARG A 19 -20.20 2.89 -0.80
C ARG A 19 -21.40 2.00 -0.56
N SER A 20 -21.49 0.90 -1.31
CA SER A 20 -22.52 -0.12 -1.13
C SER A 20 -22.33 -0.85 0.22
N GLY A 21 -23.40 -1.44 0.75
CA GLY A 21 -23.39 -2.11 2.06
C GLY A 21 -22.35 -3.24 2.21
N GLU A 22 -21.87 -3.83 1.12
CA GLU A 22 -20.82 -4.86 1.13
C GLU A 22 -19.44 -4.31 1.49
N ASP A 23 -19.11 -3.07 1.09
CA ASP A 23 -17.87 -2.39 1.47
C ASP A 23 -17.84 -2.04 2.98
N LEU A 24 -19.02 -1.89 3.59
CA LEU A 24 -19.16 -1.63 5.03
C LEU A 24 -18.97 -2.88 5.88
N ALA A 25 -19.32 -4.06 5.36
CA ALA A 25 -19.12 -5.33 6.07
C ALA A 25 -17.63 -5.65 6.29
N THR A 26 -16.75 -5.27 5.36
CA THR A 26 -15.28 -5.41 5.55
C THR A 26 -14.74 -4.50 6.65
N TRP A 27 -15.43 -3.41 6.99
CA TRP A 27 -15.05 -2.51 8.09
C TRP A 27 -15.60 -2.96 9.46
N VAL A 28 -16.47 -3.97 9.49
CA VAL A 28 -17.01 -4.51 10.75
C VAL A 28 -16.02 -5.47 11.41
N GLU A 29 -15.07 -6.05 10.66
CA GLU A 29 -14.05 -6.96 11.20
C GLU A 29 -13.06 -6.25 12.17
N ASP A 30 -12.71 -4.98 11.92
CA ASP A 30 -11.76 -4.21 12.75
C ASP A 30 -12.43 -3.10 13.59
N LYS A 31 -13.65 -3.36 14.06
CA LYS A 31 -14.45 -2.42 14.86
C LYS A 31 -13.69 -1.91 16.09
N ASP A 32 -12.96 -2.80 16.77
CA ASP A 32 -12.22 -2.47 17.99
C ASP A 32 -11.01 -1.57 17.67
N GLU A 33 -10.35 -1.79 16.53
CA GLU A 33 -9.26 -0.93 16.09
C GLU A 33 -9.78 0.46 15.66
N ALA A 34 -10.90 0.53 14.95
CA ALA A 34 -11.54 1.79 14.57
C ALA A 34 -11.93 2.62 15.80
N LEU A 35 -12.45 1.96 16.83
CA LEU A 35 -12.78 2.58 18.12
C LEU A 35 -11.52 3.06 18.84
N SER A 36 -10.44 2.26 18.85
CA SER A 36 -9.17 2.65 19.46
C SER A 36 -8.59 3.92 18.82
N ILE A 37 -8.67 4.02 17.48
CA ILE A 37 -8.23 5.19 16.72
C ILE A 37 -9.09 6.40 17.09
N PHE A 38 -10.41 6.24 17.15
CA PHE A 38 -11.30 7.34 17.52
C PHE A 38 -11.03 7.86 18.94
N LEU A 39 -10.83 6.96 19.91
CA LEU A 39 -10.50 7.32 21.29
C LEU A 39 -9.12 7.98 21.43
N SER A 40 -8.21 7.76 20.46
CA SER A 40 -6.90 8.43 20.42
C SER A 40 -6.95 9.87 19.92
N LEU A 41 -8.07 10.32 19.35
CA LEU A 41 -8.23 11.68 18.82
C LEU A 41 -8.47 12.68 19.96
N SER A 42 -7.99 13.92 19.76
CA SER A 42 -8.35 15.02 20.66
C SER A 42 -9.86 15.32 20.62
N PRO A 43 -10.45 15.94 21.66
CA PRO A 43 -11.88 16.30 21.66
C PRO A 43 -12.30 17.16 20.47
N ALA A 44 -11.41 18.04 19.99
CA ALA A 44 -11.65 18.87 18.82
C ALA A 44 -11.70 18.03 17.54
N GLU A 45 -10.72 17.14 17.33
CA GLU A 45 -10.68 16.25 16.17
C GLU A 45 -11.82 15.24 16.17
N GLY A 46 -12.17 14.66 17.32
CA GLY A 46 -13.27 13.71 17.49
C GLY A 46 -14.65 14.32 17.24
N SER A 47 -14.75 15.65 17.34
CA SER A 47 -15.98 16.40 17.03
C SER A 47 -16.12 16.76 15.54
N ASP A 48 -15.00 16.83 14.79
CA ASP A 48 -14.99 17.08 13.35
C ASP A 48 -15.03 15.77 12.56
N TYR A 49 -16.19 15.52 11.94
CA TYR A 49 -16.42 14.38 11.06
C TYR A 49 -15.35 14.22 9.97
N GLN A 50 -14.89 15.31 9.34
CA GLN A 50 -13.91 15.23 8.26
C GLN A 50 -12.52 14.88 8.78
N ALA A 51 -12.16 15.36 9.97
CA ALA A 51 -10.92 14.98 10.66
C ALA A 51 -10.94 13.49 11.04
N VAL A 52 -12.01 13.02 11.70
CA VAL A 52 -12.19 11.60 12.06
C VAL A 52 -12.10 10.70 10.84
N LYS A 53 -12.87 11.02 9.79
CA LYS A 53 -12.88 10.28 8.52
C LYS A 53 -11.48 10.21 7.90
N ARG A 54 -10.73 11.31 7.88
CA ARG A 54 -9.38 11.35 7.32
C ARG A 54 -8.42 10.47 8.10
N VAL A 55 -8.43 10.53 9.43
CA VAL A 55 -7.54 9.73 10.28
C VAL A 55 -7.85 8.24 10.15
N LEU A 56 -9.12 7.85 10.16
CA LEU A 56 -9.54 6.46 9.94
C LEU A 56 -9.09 5.97 8.57
N LEU A 57 -9.37 6.72 7.50
CA LEU A 57 -8.94 6.35 6.15
C LEU A 57 -7.41 6.24 6.05
N GLN A 58 -6.66 7.09 6.75
CA GLN A 58 -5.20 7.02 6.77
C GLN A 58 -4.70 5.77 7.51
N ARG A 59 -5.22 5.50 8.71
CA ARG A 59 -4.80 4.38 9.57
C ARG A 59 -5.07 3.03 8.94
N PHE A 60 -6.25 2.84 8.35
CA PHE A 60 -6.60 1.59 7.66
C PHE A 60 -6.01 1.47 6.24
N GLY A 61 -5.15 2.42 5.84
CA GLY A 61 -4.51 2.40 4.53
C GLY A 61 -5.49 2.61 3.37
N TYR A 62 -6.63 3.26 3.59
CA TYR A 62 -7.54 3.73 2.53
C TYR A 62 -7.04 4.99 1.83
N ASN A 63 -5.74 5.03 1.55
CA ASN A 63 -5.05 6.06 0.80
C ASN A 63 -4.28 5.42 -0.36
N ARG A 64 -3.74 6.23 -1.26
CA ARG A 64 -3.01 5.76 -2.46
C ARG A 64 -1.96 4.69 -2.13
N ASN A 65 -1.14 4.94 -1.11
CA ASN A 65 -0.02 4.05 -0.75
C ASN A 65 -0.50 2.75 -0.10
N GLY A 66 -1.56 2.80 0.70
CA GLY A 66 -2.13 1.60 1.30
C GLY A 66 -2.74 0.66 0.26
N PHE A 67 -3.50 1.18 -0.71
CA PHE A 67 -4.02 0.36 -1.81
C PHE A 67 -2.94 -0.18 -2.75
N ARG A 68 -1.92 0.64 -3.05
CA ARG A 68 -0.69 0.20 -3.74
C ARG A 68 -0.06 -0.99 -3.02
N SER A 69 0.21 -0.85 -1.72
CA SER A 69 0.82 -1.92 -0.93
C SER A 69 -0.03 -3.19 -0.95
N LYS A 70 -1.34 -3.06 -0.72
CA LYS A 70 -2.30 -4.18 -0.74
C LYS A 70 -2.34 -4.87 -2.11
N PHE A 71 -2.25 -4.12 -3.21
CA PHE A 71 -2.20 -4.67 -4.57
C PHE A 71 -0.88 -5.42 -4.83
N LEU A 72 0.27 -4.82 -4.54
CA LEU A 72 1.58 -5.41 -4.84
C LEU A 72 1.92 -6.61 -3.95
N SER A 73 1.36 -6.66 -2.74
CA SER A 73 1.56 -7.77 -1.80
C SER A 73 0.39 -8.76 -1.77
N VAL A 74 -0.57 -8.65 -2.70
CA VAL A 74 -1.77 -9.49 -2.68
C VAL A 74 -1.40 -10.96 -2.84
N LYS A 75 -1.97 -11.81 -1.98
CA LYS A 75 -1.84 -13.27 -2.03
C LYS A 75 -3.20 -13.90 -1.73
N PRO A 76 -3.47 -15.12 -2.24
CA PRO A 76 -4.66 -15.88 -1.86
C PRO A 76 -4.73 -16.07 -0.34
N GLN A 77 -5.93 -15.98 0.22
CA GLN A 77 -6.19 -16.29 1.63
C GLN A 77 -6.60 -17.75 1.82
N GLU A 78 -6.50 -18.26 3.05
CA GLU A 78 -6.95 -19.61 3.38
C GLU A 78 -8.46 -19.72 3.14
N ALA A 79 -8.89 -20.80 2.46
CA ALA A 79 -10.27 -21.04 2.04
C ALA A 79 -10.89 -19.98 1.10
N GLU A 80 -10.10 -19.10 0.47
CA GLU A 80 -10.58 -18.15 -0.54
C GLU A 80 -10.73 -18.84 -1.91
N ASP A 81 -11.91 -18.68 -2.54
CA ASP A 81 -12.10 -19.07 -3.93
C ASP A 81 -11.36 -18.12 -4.89
N PHE A 82 -10.87 -18.64 -6.02
CA PHE A 82 -10.10 -17.86 -6.98
C PHE A 82 -10.89 -16.66 -7.56
N GLY A 83 -12.21 -16.80 -7.74
CA GLY A 83 -13.08 -15.71 -8.17
C GLY A 83 -13.11 -14.56 -7.16
N THR A 84 -13.13 -14.89 -5.86
CA THR A 84 -13.04 -13.89 -4.78
C THR A 84 -11.67 -13.22 -4.76
N PHE A 85 -10.60 -14.02 -4.91
CA PHE A 85 -9.23 -13.52 -4.97
C PHE A 85 -8.99 -12.52 -6.10
N ILE A 86 -9.44 -12.84 -7.33
CA ILE A 86 -9.24 -11.93 -8.47
C ILE A 86 -10.07 -10.65 -8.33
N ASN A 87 -11.30 -10.75 -7.79
CA ASN A 87 -12.13 -9.59 -7.51
C ASN A 87 -11.50 -8.67 -6.45
N ARG A 88 -10.93 -9.24 -5.38
CA ARG A 88 -10.20 -8.49 -4.35
C ARG A 88 -8.94 -7.82 -4.92
N THR A 89 -8.18 -8.54 -5.73
CA THR A 89 -7.00 -8.01 -6.44
C THR A 89 -7.38 -6.81 -7.32
N ARG A 90 -8.43 -6.97 -8.13
CA ARG A 90 -8.96 -5.90 -8.99
C ARG A 90 -9.43 -4.69 -8.18
N ARG A 91 -10.16 -4.90 -7.09
CA ARG A 91 -10.61 -3.80 -6.21
C ARG A 91 -9.44 -2.98 -5.66
N TYR A 92 -8.34 -3.62 -5.28
CA TYR A 92 -7.14 -2.89 -4.83
C TYR A 92 -6.49 -2.09 -5.96
N PHE A 93 -6.41 -2.65 -7.16
CA PHE A 93 -5.90 -1.96 -8.34
C PHE A 93 -6.75 -0.75 -8.71
N ASP A 94 -8.06 -0.94 -8.91
CA ASP A 94 -8.99 0.11 -9.33
C ASP A 94 -8.95 1.29 -8.34
N ARG A 95 -8.94 0.99 -7.04
CA ARG A 95 -8.88 2.01 -6.00
C ARG A 95 -7.52 2.71 -5.93
N TRP A 96 -6.43 2.00 -6.19
CA TRP A 96 -5.10 2.62 -6.29
C TRP A 96 -5.04 3.58 -7.49
N VAL A 97 -5.60 3.21 -8.65
CA VAL A 97 -5.65 4.06 -9.84
C VAL A 97 -6.53 5.30 -9.61
N GLU A 98 -7.72 5.12 -9.03
CA GLU A 98 -8.64 6.21 -8.70
C GLU A 98 -7.99 7.24 -7.76
N LEU A 99 -7.43 6.78 -6.64
CA LEU A 99 -6.69 7.64 -5.71
C LEU A 99 -5.38 8.17 -6.31
N SER A 100 -4.94 7.57 -7.43
CA SER A 100 -3.79 8.05 -8.17
C SER A 100 -4.08 9.26 -9.05
N GLY A 101 -5.35 9.53 -9.35
CA GLY A 101 -5.76 10.59 -10.26
C GLY A 101 -5.34 10.33 -11.71
N VAL A 102 -5.10 9.06 -12.05
CA VAL A 102 -4.63 8.65 -13.37
C VAL A 102 -5.83 8.27 -14.24
N SER A 103 -5.94 8.90 -15.40
CA SER A 103 -7.04 8.67 -16.35
C SER A 103 -6.59 8.24 -17.75
N THR A 104 -5.28 8.31 -18.03
CA THR A 104 -4.70 7.96 -19.33
C THR A 104 -3.98 6.62 -19.26
N LEU A 105 -3.96 5.90 -20.40
CA LEU A 105 -3.19 4.65 -20.51
C LEU A 105 -1.71 4.89 -20.21
N GLU A 106 -1.14 5.99 -20.71
CA GLU A 106 0.25 6.37 -20.45
C GLU A 106 0.52 6.63 -18.96
N GLY A 107 -0.38 7.34 -18.27
CA GLY A 107 -0.27 7.56 -16.83
C GLY A 107 -0.38 6.26 -16.04
N LEU A 108 -1.18 5.30 -16.51
CA LEU A 108 -1.32 3.99 -15.88
C LEU A 108 -0.04 3.15 -16.08
N SER A 109 0.49 3.13 -17.30
CA SER A 109 1.78 2.53 -17.59
C SER A 109 2.89 3.15 -16.74
N TYR A 110 2.90 4.47 -16.59
CA TYR A 110 3.82 5.16 -15.70
C TYR A 110 3.69 4.68 -14.25
N LEU A 111 2.47 4.71 -13.70
CA LEU A 111 2.16 4.32 -12.33
C LEU A 111 2.64 2.90 -12.01
N VAL A 112 2.35 1.92 -12.88
CA VAL A 112 2.67 0.51 -12.64
C VAL A 112 4.16 0.21 -12.89
N CYS A 113 4.70 0.66 -14.02
CA CYS A 113 6.07 0.32 -14.38
C CYS A 113 7.10 1.04 -13.50
N SER A 114 6.85 2.30 -13.11
CA SER A 114 7.73 3.02 -12.18
C SER A 114 7.80 2.31 -10.84
N GLU A 115 6.67 1.78 -10.38
CA GLU A 115 6.58 1.08 -9.11
C GLU A 115 7.37 -0.22 -9.10
N ILE A 116 7.15 -1.08 -10.10
CA ILE A 116 7.90 -2.34 -10.25
C ILE A 116 9.40 -2.07 -10.38
N ALA A 117 9.78 -1.07 -11.17
CA ALA A 117 11.19 -0.72 -11.37
C ALA A 117 11.84 -0.25 -10.07
N LEU A 118 11.20 0.67 -9.32
CA LEU A 118 11.73 1.18 -8.07
C LEU A 118 11.78 0.12 -6.97
N GLN A 119 10.86 -0.84 -6.93
CA GLN A 119 10.89 -1.95 -5.98
C GLN A 119 12.14 -2.84 -6.14
N ALA A 120 12.69 -2.92 -7.36
CA ALA A 120 13.91 -3.66 -7.68
C ALA A 120 15.21 -2.87 -7.38
N CYS A 121 15.09 -1.58 -7.02
CA CYS A 121 16.23 -0.71 -6.78
C CYS A 121 16.64 -0.65 -5.29
N ASP A 122 17.85 -0.15 -5.07
CA ASP A 122 18.39 0.19 -3.76
C ASP A 122 17.61 1.34 -3.10
N GLU A 123 17.48 1.29 -1.77
CA GLU A 123 16.65 2.23 -1.01
C GLU A 123 17.15 3.67 -1.12
N ASP A 124 18.48 3.90 -1.17
CA ASP A 124 19.04 5.24 -1.33
C ASP A 124 18.68 5.84 -2.69
N PHE A 125 18.64 5.00 -3.73
CA PHE A 125 18.24 5.42 -5.07
C PHE A 125 16.74 5.72 -5.12
N VAL A 126 15.91 4.86 -4.52
CA VAL A 126 14.46 5.07 -4.48
C VAL A 126 14.11 6.36 -3.73
N ALA A 127 14.76 6.63 -2.60
CA ALA A 127 14.59 7.88 -1.86
C ALA A 127 14.94 9.10 -2.73
N TYR A 128 16.10 9.05 -3.39
CA TYR A 128 16.55 10.12 -4.30
C TYR A 128 15.57 10.39 -5.45
N VAL A 129 14.99 9.34 -6.04
CA VAL A 129 13.99 9.47 -7.11
C VAL A 129 12.69 10.07 -6.56
N LYS A 130 12.21 9.59 -5.40
CA LYS A 130 10.98 10.09 -4.77
C LYS A 130 11.07 11.58 -4.41
N ASP A 131 12.22 12.02 -3.91
CA ASP A 131 12.47 13.43 -3.59
C ASP A 131 12.31 14.36 -4.80
N ARG A 132 12.56 13.85 -6.01
CA ARG A 132 12.41 14.59 -7.28
C ARG A 132 11.04 14.49 -7.90
N SER A 133 10.20 13.58 -7.40
CA SER A 133 8.78 13.41 -7.79
C SER A 133 8.54 13.49 -9.31
N PRO A 134 9.18 12.61 -10.12
CA PRO A 134 8.95 12.60 -11.57
C PRO A 134 7.46 12.37 -11.88
N SER A 135 6.95 13.05 -12.90
CA SER A 135 5.54 12.98 -13.32
C SER A 135 5.27 11.96 -14.42
N ASP A 136 6.31 11.52 -15.13
CA ASP A 136 6.21 10.65 -16.29
C ASP A 136 7.48 9.79 -16.51
N MET A 137 7.43 8.92 -17.52
CA MET A 137 8.52 8.01 -17.85
C MET A 137 9.78 8.73 -18.34
N VAL A 138 9.66 9.88 -18.98
CA VAL A 138 10.81 10.65 -19.50
C VAL A 138 11.55 11.26 -18.31
N ALA A 139 10.83 11.93 -17.42
CA ALA A 139 11.36 12.49 -16.18
C ALA A 139 11.99 11.40 -15.30
N LEU A 140 11.38 10.22 -15.18
CA LEU A 140 11.96 9.13 -14.41
C LEU A 140 13.32 8.66 -14.97
N LYS A 141 13.43 8.56 -16.31
CA LYS A 141 14.66 8.14 -16.98
C LYS A 141 15.78 9.17 -16.88
N THR A 142 15.46 10.46 -16.82
CA THR A 142 16.47 11.53 -16.69
C THR A 142 17.02 11.65 -15.27
N VAL A 143 16.28 11.23 -14.25
CA VAL A 143 16.73 11.24 -12.85
C VAL A 143 17.86 10.23 -12.59
N ALA A 144 17.84 9.08 -13.28
CA ALA A 144 18.80 8.00 -13.02
C ALA A 144 20.25 8.37 -13.37
N PRO A 145 20.59 8.91 -14.56
CA PRO A 145 21.95 9.36 -14.86
C PRO A 145 22.50 10.36 -13.85
N ALA A 146 21.69 11.36 -13.47
CA ALA A 146 22.10 12.37 -12.49
C ALA A 146 22.47 11.77 -11.13
N TYR A 147 21.81 10.69 -10.70
CA TYR A 147 22.19 9.96 -9.49
C TYR A 147 23.55 9.28 -9.62
N MET A 148 23.78 8.61 -10.76
CA MET A 148 24.99 7.83 -11.01
C MET A 148 26.21 8.75 -11.15
N ASP A 149 26.05 9.88 -11.85
CA ASP A 149 27.12 10.88 -12.03
C ASP A 149 27.54 11.51 -10.69
N ALA A 150 26.57 11.80 -9.80
CA ALA A 150 26.85 12.34 -8.48
C ALA A 150 27.40 11.29 -7.50
N ARG A 151 27.23 9.99 -7.77
CA ARG A 151 27.55 8.89 -6.85
C ARG A 151 28.15 7.68 -7.59
N PRO A 152 29.33 7.80 -8.21
CA PRO A 152 29.90 6.77 -9.09
C PRO A 152 30.16 5.41 -8.40
N ILE A 153 30.28 5.39 -7.07
CA ILE A 153 30.52 4.17 -6.28
C ILE A 153 29.21 3.45 -5.91
N LYS A 154 28.06 4.15 -5.90
CA LYS A 154 26.79 3.56 -5.52
C LYS A 154 26.09 2.94 -6.74
N SER A 155 25.65 1.70 -6.60
CA SER A 155 24.77 1.04 -7.57
C SER A 155 23.31 1.32 -7.21
N PHE A 156 22.45 1.48 -8.22
CA PHE A 156 21.00 1.50 -8.02
C PHE A 156 20.41 0.09 -7.80
N ARG A 157 21.21 -0.98 -7.97
CA ARG A 157 20.76 -2.36 -7.75
C ARG A 157 20.57 -2.62 -6.27
N LYS A 158 19.41 -3.17 -5.89
CA LYS A 158 19.16 -3.64 -4.53
C LYS A 158 20.19 -4.70 -4.13
N LYS A 159 20.88 -4.49 -3.01
CA LYS A 159 21.80 -5.50 -2.46
C LYS A 159 20.98 -6.73 -2.03
N GLN A 160 21.35 -7.92 -2.50
CA GLN A 160 20.77 -9.15 -1.98
C GLN A 160 21.23 -9.30 -0.52
N SER A 161 20.28 -9.30 0.42
CA SER A 161 20.56 -9.80 1.76
C SER A 161 20.82 -11.29 1.64
N ILE A 162 22.06 -11.72 1.87
CA ILE A 162 22.35 -13.15 2.05
C ILE A 162 21.61 -13.56 3.32
N SER A 163 20.48 -14.26 3.16
CA SER A 163 19.82 -14.90 4.28
C SER A 163 20.71 -16.04 4.75
N PHE A 164 21.19 -15.97 5.99
CA PHE A 164 21.99 -17.03 6.62
C PHE A 164 21.23 -18.39 6.62
N ALA A 165 19.90 -18.37 6.53
CA ALA A 165 19.07 -19.57 6.41
C ALA A 165 19.24 -20.32 5.07
N ALA A 166 19.63 -19.62 3.99
CA ALA A 166 19.90 -20.26 2.69
C ALA A 166 21.21 -21.07 2.69
N GLN A 167 22.12 -20.79 3.63
CA GLN A 167 23.44 -21.42 3.69
C GLN A 167 23.43 -22.76 4.44
N ILE A 168 22.54 -22.93 5.42
CA ILE A 168 22.44 -24.18 6.19
C ILE A 168 21.73 -25.28 5.39
N GLY A 169 20.74 -24.91 4.55
CA GLY A 169 20.04 -25.87 3.69
C GLY A 169 20.89 -26.51 2.60
N ALA A 170 22.04 -25.90 2.22
CA ALA A 170 22.95 -26.49 1.24
C ALA A 170 23.95 -27.49 1.84
N LEU A 171 24.18 -27.44 3.16
CA LEU A 171 25.12 -28.32 3.86
C LEU A 171 24.46 -29.61 4.39
N SER A 172 23.14 -29.64 4.55
CA SER A 172 22.42 -30.86 4.97
C SER A 172 22.25 -31.90 3.86
N PHE A 173 22.41 -31.53 2.58
CA PHE A 173 22.32 -32.48 1.46
C PHE A 173 23.64 -33.17 1.11
N TYR A 174 24.79 -32.64 1.56
CA TYR A 174 26.10 -33.24 1.26
C TYR A 174 26.58 -34.28 2.28
N SER A 175 25.87 -34.46 3.41
CA SER A 175 26.24 -35.46 4.43
C SER A 175 25.46 -36.79 4.33
N ALA A 176 24.60 -36.99 3.32
CA ALA A 176 23.80 -38.20 3.16
C ALA A 176 24.23 -39.11 1.99
N CYS A 177 25.40 -38.86 1.39
CA CYS A 177 26.02 -39.75 0.41
C CYS A 177 27.47 -40.06 0.82
N CYS A 178 27.64 -40.86 1.86
CA CYS A 178 28.80 -41.70 2.13
C CYS A 178 28.33 -42.91 2.95
#